data_AF-A0A7S2F3A6-F1
#
_entry.id   AF-A0A7S2F3A6-F1
#
_cell.length_a   1.000
_cell.length_b   1.000
_cell.length_c   1.000
_cell.angle_alpha   90.00
_cell.angle_beta   90.00
_cell.angle_gamma   90.00
#
_symmetry.space_group_name_H-M   'P 1'
#
loop_
_entity.id
_entity.type
_entity.pdbx_description
1 polymer ?
#
loop_
_entity_poly.entity_id
_entity_poly.type
_entity_poly.pdbx_seq_one_letter_code
_entity_poly.pdbx_strand_id
1 'polypeptide(L)'
;VVLESLSPLAQQYVLRLVCVDVPIGDLELQNWARAEHRTLHDAAVARLVAMRILRLASTDADLNPSDILSAPQQRKRRRKDQDGSQSYIMNPYFRRSLREALSMEDSGSPFQLK
;
A
#
# COMPACT_ATOMS: atom_id res chain seq x y z
N VAL A 1 -11.67 -2.80 -14.37
CA VAL A 1 -10.93 -1.66 -14.99
C VAL A 1 -9.49 -1.52 -14.48
N VAL A 2 -9.22 -1.11 -13.22
CA VAL A 2 -7.82 -0.84 -12.79
C VAL A 2 -6.97 -2.12 -12.72
N LEU A 3 -7.51 -3.20 -12.14
CA LEU A 3 -6.81 -4.49 -12.05
C LEU A 3 -6.49 -5.10 -13.42
N GLU A 4 -7.36 -4.93 -14.42
CA GLU A 4 -7.18 -5.51 -15.77
C GLU A 4 -5.99 -4.90 -16.53
N SER A 5 -5.58 -3.68 -16.15
CA SER A 5 -4.41 -3.00 -16.74
C SER A 5 -3.08 -3.38 -16.09
N LEU A 6 -3.10 -4.21 -15.05
CA LEU A 6 -1.92 -4.66 -14.32
C LEU A 6 -1.32 -5.91 -14.94
N SER A 7 0.00 -6.05 -14.82
CA SER A 7 0.65 -7.34 -15.05
C SER A 7 0.12 -8.37 -14.03
N PRO A 8 0.13 -9.68 -14.36
CA PRO A 8 -0.32 -10.72 -13.44
C PRO A 8 0.37 -10.66 -12.07
N LEU A 9 1.67 -10.34 -12.05
CA LEU A 9 2.45 -10.18 -10.83
C LEU A 9 1.94 -8.99 -9.98
N ALA A 10 1.65 -7.86 -10.62
CA ALA A 10 1.12 -6.69 -9.93
C ALA A 10 -0.30 -6.94 -9.37
N GLN A 11 -1.16 -7.67 -10.10
CA GLN A 11 -2.47 -8.09 -9.59
C GLN A 11 -2.33 -8.95 -8.34
N GLN A 12 -1.41 -9.92 -8.36
CA GLN A 12 -1.16 -10.79 -7.20
C GLN A 12 -0.67 -9.99 -5.99
N TYR A 13 0.18 -8.99 -6.20
CA TYR A 13 0.63 -8.11 -5.12
C TYR A 13 -0.53 -7.30 -4.54
N VAL A 14 -1.40 -6.73 -5.39
CA VAL A 14 -2.58 -6.00 -4.94
C VAL A 14 -3.51 -6.89 -4.11
N LEU A 15 -3.78 -8.11 -4.56
CA LEU A 15 -4.63 -9.06 -3.83
C LEU A 15 -4.02 -9.53 -2.50
N ARG A 16 -2.69 -9.60 -2.39
CA ARG A 16 -2.04 -9.87 -1.09
C ARG A 16 -2.10 -8.66 -0.17
N LEU A 17 -1.74 -7.50 -0.69
CA LEU A 17 -1.68 -6.24 0.05
C LEU A 17 -3.07 -5.77 0.53
N VAL A 18 -4.17 -6.13 -0.15
CA VAL A 18 -5.52 -5.79 0.33
C VAL A 18 -5.83 -6.46 1.68
N CYS A 19 -5.23 -7.62 1.94
CA CYS A 19 -5.36 -8.37 3.18
C CYS A 19 -4.37 -7.95 4.27
N VAL A 20 -3.36 -7.14 3.94
CA VAL A 20 -2.33 -6.70 4.88
C VAL A 20 -2.65 -5.27 5.35
N ASP A 21 -2.88 -5.10 6.66
CA ASP A 21 -3.15 -3.81 7.28
C ASP A 21 -1.90 -3.00 7.64
N VAL A 22 -0.73 -3.63 7.59
CA VAL A 22 0.54 -3.08 8.09
C VAL A 22 1.45 -2.69 6.92
N PRO A 23 2.25 -1.62 7.03
CA PRO A 23 3.30 -1.34 6.05
C PRO A 23 4.25 -2.53 5.87
N ILE A 24 4.60 -2.83 4.62
CA ILE A 24 5.50 -3.92 4.23
C ILE A 24 6.87 -3.33 3.89
N GLY A 25 7.94 -3.89 4.46
CA GLY A 25 9.30 -3.46 4.13
C GLY A 25 9.70 -3.84 2.71
N ASP A 26 10.59 -3.08 2.07
CA ASP A 26 11.11 -3.34 0.73
C ASP A 26 11.72 -4.75 0.62
N LEU A 27 12.50 -5.18 1.62
CA LEU A 27 13.06 -6.53 1.67
C LEU A 27 11.98 -7.62 1.72
N GLU A 28 10.92 -7.40 2.51
CA GLU A 28 9.81 -8.35 2.60
C GLU A 28 9.03 -8.42 1.29
N LEU A 29 8.84 -7.29 0.62
CA LEU A 29 8.21 -7.22 -0.69
C LEU A 29 9.06 -7.93 -1.75
N GLN A 30 10.38 -7.75 -1.73
CA GLN A 30 11.32 -8.44 -2.62
C GLN A 30 11.28 -9.96 -2.42
N ASN A 31 11.11 -10.43 -1.17
CA ASN A 31 10.99 -11.86 -0.86
C ASN A 31 9.72 -12.51 -1.44
N TRP A 32 8.75 -11.73 -1.93
CA TRP A 32 7.58 -12.27 -2.62
C TRP A 32 7.88 -12.73 -4.05
N ALA A 33 8.98 -12.26 -4.63
CA ALA A 33 9.48 -12.72 -5.92
C ALA A 33 10.64 -13.71 -5.72
N ARG A 34 10.76 -14.65 -6.65
CA ARG A 34 12.00 -15.44 -6.77
C ARG A 34 13.12 -14.53 -7.28
N ALA A 35 14.36 -14.78 -6.86
CA ALA A 35 15.52 -13.98 -7.26
C ALA A 35 15.66 -13.85 -8.79
N GLU A 36 15.28 -14.89 -9.54
CA GLU A 36 15.29 -14.95 -11.00
C GLU A 36 14.31 -13.97 -11.67
N HIS A 37 13.33 -13.44 -10.93
CA HIS A 37 12.27 -12.56 -11.44
C HIS A 37 12.34 -11.14 -10.88
N ARG A 38 13.53 -10.72 -10.40
CA ARG A 38 13.70 -9.40 -9.77
C ARG A 38 13.34 -8.24 -10.68
N THR A 39 13.65 -8.31 -11.98
CA THR A 39 13.30 -7.27 -12.95
C THR A 39 11.78 -7.12 -13.14
N LEU A 40 11.04 -8.24 -13.12
CA LEU A 40 9.57 -8.23 -13.20
C LEU A 40 8.96 -7.68 -11.90
N HIS A 41 9.56 -8.02 -10.76
CA HIS A 41 9.21 -7.45 -9.47
C HIS A 41 9.36 -5.93 -9.47
N ASP A 42 10.53 -5.42 -9.82
CA ASP A 42 10.81 -3.98 -9.86
C ASP A 42 9.82 -3.24 -10.78
N ALA A 43 9.56 -3.81 -11.96
CA ALA A 43 8.58 -3.25 -12.91
C ALA A 43 7.14 -3.25 -12.34
N ALA A 44 6.73 -4.31 -11.65
CA ALA A 44 5.42 -4.40 -11.01
C ALA A 44 5.27 -3.38 -9.88
N VAL A 45 6.27 -3.27 -8.99
CA VAL A 45 6.28 -2.30 -7.88
C VAL A 45 6.27 -0.87 -8.42
N ALA A 46 7.14 -0.55 -9.38
CA ALA A 46 7.18 0.77 -10.01
C ALA A 46 5.83 1.15 -10.65
N ARG A 47 5.17 0.20 -11.31
CA ARG A 47 3.85 0.42 -11.90
C ARG A 47 2.79 0.69 -10.83
N LEU A 48 2.77 -0.07 -9.74
CA LEU A 48 1.84 0.12 -8.63
C LEU A 48 2.03 1.46 -7.92
N VAL A 49 3.28 1.92 -7.78
CA VAL A 49 3.60 3.26 -7.26
C VAL A 49 3.14 4.34 -8.22
N ALA A 50 3.41 4.21 -9.53
CA ALA A 50 3.00 5.18 -10.54
C ALA A 50 1.47 5.40 -10.59
N MET A 51 0.69 4.35 -10.33
CA MET A 51 -0.77 4.44 -10.25
C MET A 51 -1.30 4.80 -8.86
N ARG A 52 -0.41 5.14 -7.91
CA ARG A 52 -0.76 5.51 -6.53
C ARG A 52 -1.55 4.42 -5.78
N ILE A 53 -1.32 3.16 -6.14
CA ILE A 53 -1.85 1.99 -5.43
C ILE A 53 -0.96 1.68 -4.23
N LEU A 54 0.36 1.71 -4.43
CA LEU A 54 1.37 1.64 -3.37
C LEU A 54 1.90 3.04 -3.04
N ARG A 55 2.19 3.30 -1.77
CA ARG A 55 2.81 4.53 -1.27
C ARG A 55 3.90 4.20 -0.26
N LEU A 56 4.91 5.06 -0.14
CA LEU A 56 5.92 4.96 0.89
C LEU A 56 5.30 5.29 2.26
N ALA A 57 5.56 4.48 3.28
CA ALA A 57 5.05 4.66 4.64
C ALA A 57 5.86 5.69 5.45
N SER A 58 6.96 6.22 4.91
CA SER A 58 7.84 7.19 5.57
C SER A 58 7.49 8.63 5.19
N THR A 59 6.92 9.36 6.17
CA THR A 59 7.00 10.82 6.40
C THR A 59 6.46 11.78 5.33
N ASP A 60 5.14 11.85 5.21
CA ASP A 60 4.41 13.09 5.49
C ASP A 60 3.32 12.62 6.45
N ALA A 61 3.50 12.70 7.77
CA ALA A 61 3.06 13.90 8.46
C ALA A 61 1.95 14.58 7.64
N ASP A 62 0.71 14.15 7.87
CA ASP A 62 -0.36 15.11 8.11
C ASP A 62 0.16 16.11 9.16
N LEU A 63 1.04 17.02 8.74
CA LEU A 63 1.34 18.25 9.44
C LEU A 63 0.05 19.04 9.30
N ASN A 64 -0.88 18.76 10.20
CA ASN A 64 -1.91 19.72 10.52
C ASN A 64 -1.16 21.00 10.93
N PRO A 65 -1.26 22.11 10.17
CA PRO A 65 -0.55 23.34 10.52
C PRO A 65 -0.98 23.90 11.90
N SER A 66 -2.04 23.33 12.47
CA SER A 66 -2.59 23.66 13.79
C SER A 66 -1.75 23.12 14.97
N ASP A 67 -0.91 22.11 14.79
CA ASP A 67 -0.13 21.50 15.89
C ASP A 67 1.23 22.19 16.14
N ILE A 68 1.59 23.19 15.33
CA ILE A 68 2.90 23.88 15.41
C ILE A 68 2.99 24.80 16.65
N LEU A 69 1.87 25.11 17.31
CA LEU A 69 1.83 26.07 18.42
C LEU A 69 1.68 25.47 19.82
N SER A 70 1.82 24.15 20.01
CA SER A 70 1.68 23.56 21.35
C SER A 70 2.50 22.28 21.57
N ALA A 71 3.80 22.42 21.85
CA ALA A 71 4.45 21.62 22.90
C ALA A 71 5.95 21.97 23.05
N PRO A 72 6.43 22.31 24.26
CA PRO A 72 7.85 22.21 24.58
C PRO A 72 8.19 20.77 24.98
N GLN A 73 9.29 20.28 24.40
CA GLN A 73 10.25 19.31 24.94
C GLN A 73 9.80 17.90 25.41
N GLN A 74 10.59 16.94 24.92
CA GLN A 74 10.88 15.60 25.44
C GLN A 74 9.86 14.48 25.16
N ARG A 75 10.20 13.64 24.18
CA ARG A 75 10.25 12.19 24.40
C ARG A 75 11.33 11.55 23.54
N LYS A 76 12.41 11.15 24.21
CA LYS A 76 13.32 10.09 23.77
C LYS A 76 12.48 8.90 23.26
N ARG A 77 12.39 8.72 21.95
CA ARG A 77 11.98 7.45 21.35
C ARG A 77 13.14 6.88 20.57
N ARG A 78 13.79 5.93 21.24
CA ARG A 78 14.49 4.76 20.70
C ARG A 78 15.25 4.98 19.37
N ARG A 79 16.58 5.04 19.50
CA ARG A 79 17.47 4.41 18.52
C ARG A 79 17.05 2.95 18.36
N LYS A 80 16.51 2.55 17.22
CA LYS A 80 16.58 1.16 16.78
C LYS A 80 16.32 1.09 15.27
N ASP A 81 17.37 0.68 14.58
CA ASP A 81 17.44 0.19 13.21
C ASP A 81 17.37 1.26 12.10
N GLN A 82 18.55 1.84 11.88
CA GLN A 82 19.02 2.14 10.53
C GLN A 82 18.94 0.85 9.71
N ASP A 83 17.86 0.68 8.98
CA ASP A 83 17.95 0.11 7.66
C ASP A 83 17.28 1.11 6.74
N GLY A 84 17.93 1.51 5.65
CA GLY A 84 17.37 2.41 4.64
C GLY A 84 16.20 1.79 3.87
N SER A 85 15.57 0.76 4.45
CA SER A 85 14.51 -0.04 3.88
C SER A 85 13.24 0.79 3.83
N GLN A 86 12.93 1.25 2.62
CA GLN A 86 11.66 1.83 2.27
C GLN A 86 10.53 0.89 2.72
N SER A 87 9.48 1.43 3.32
CA SER A 87 8.28 0.66 3.64
C SER A 87 7.16 1.10 2.73
N TYR A 88 6.33 0.17 2.29
CA TYR A 88 5.23 0.39 1.36
C TYR A 88 3.90 0.07 2.03
N ILE A 89 2.91 0.93 1.81
CA ILE A 89 1.53 0.72 2.24
C ILE A 89 0.58 0.87 1.06
N MET A 90 -0.47 0.07 1.02
CA MET A 90 -1.54 0.26 0.03
C MET A 90 -2.31 1.54 0.35
N ASN A 91 -2.63 2.32 -0.69
CA ASN A 91 -3.49 3.48 -0.59
C ASN A 91 -4.84 3.10 0.08
N PRO A 92 -5.20 3.71 1.22
CA PRO A 92 -6.37 3.30 2.00
C PRO A 92 -7.68 3.47 1.25
N TYR A 93 -7.79 4.47 0.38
CA TYR A 93 -8.97 4.69 -0.46
C TYR A 93 -9.14 3.56 -1.49
N PHE A 94 -8.04 3.23 -2.17
CA PHE A 94 -8.04 2.13 -3.14
C PHE A 94 -8.33 0.80 -2.46
N ARG A 95 -7.73 0.57 -1.30
CA ARG A 95 -7.95 -0.63 -0.50
C ARG A 95 -9.40 -0.80 -0.08
N ARG A 96 -10.01 0.26 0.46
CA ARG A 96 -11.42 0.25 0.87
C ARG A 96 -12.33 -0.05 -0.32
N SER A 97 -12.15 0.67 -1.43
CA SER A 97 -12.93 0.46 -2.65
C SER A 97 -12.77 -0.97 -3.18
N LEU A 98 -11.56 -1.52 -3.15
CA LEU A 98 -11.30 -2.89 -3.58
C LEU A 98 -11.95 -3.92 -2.64
N ARG A 99 -11.90 -3.69 -1.32
CA ARG A 99 -12.58 -4.57 -0.34
C ARG A 99 -14.09 -4.53 -0.52
N GLU A 100 -14.66 -3.36 -0.74
CA GLU A 100 -16.09 -3.20 -1.05
C GLU A 100 -16.43 -3.97 -2.34
N ALA A 101 -15.66 -3.80 -3.42
CA ALA A 101 -15.86 -4.53 -4.67
C ALA A 101 -15.77 -6.07 -4.51
N LEU A 102 -14.84 -6.56 -3.67
CA LEU A 102 -14.69 -7.99 -3.38
C LEU A 102 -15.75 -8.52 -2.40
N SER A 103 -16.33 -7.67 -1.55
CA SER A 103 -17.36 -8.07 -0.57
C SER A 103 -18.79 -7.98 -1.14
N MET A 104 -19.02 -7.12 -2.14
CA MET A 104 -20.32 -6.98 -2.81
C MET A 104 -20.70 -8.21 -3.64
N GLU A 105 -19.81 -9.19 -3.81
CA GLU A 105 -20.17 -10.49 -4.40
C GLU A 105 -21.07 -11.34 -3.48
N ASP A 106 -21.21 -10.99 -2.19
CA ASP A 106 -22.04 -11.75 -1.23
C ASP A 106 -23.37 -11.05 -0.85
N SER A 107 -23.64 -9.85 -1.36
CA SER A 107 -24.94 -9.19 -1.20
C SER A 107 -25.51 -8.84 -2.55
N GLY A 108 -26.47 -9.66 -2.99
CA GLY A 108 -27.15 -9.57 -4.28
C GLY A 108 -27.39 -8.15 -4.79
N SER A 109 -27.18 -8.03 -6.10
CA SER A 109 -27.53 -6.90 -6.96
C SER A 109 -28.66 -6.00 -6.43
N PRO A 110 -28.42 -4.68 -6.29
CA PRO A 110 -29.47 -3.69 -6.22
C PRO A 110 -29.61 -2.90 -7.55
N PHE A 111 -29.00 -3.33 -8.66
CA PHE A 111 -29.29 -2.73 -9.97
C PHE A 111 -30.60 -3.30 -10.53
N GLN A 112 -31.70 -3.01 -9.83
CA GLN A 112 -33.01 -2.86 -10.44
C GLN A 112 -33.14 -1.38 -10.83
N LEU A 113 -32.77 -1.03 -12.06
CA LEU A 113 -33.34 0.15 -12.70
C LEU A 113 -34.60 -0.30 -13.45
N LYS A 114 -35.73 0.22 -12.97
CA LYS A 114 -37.04 0.20 -13.63
C LYS A 114 -37.00 0.90 -14.99
#